data_AF-X0ZNE4-F1
#
_entry.id   AF-X0ZNE4-F1
#
_cell.length_a   1.000
_cell.length_b   1.000
_cell.length_c   1.000
_cell.angle_alpha   90.00
_cell.angle_beta   90.00
_cell.angle_gamma   90.00
#
_symmetry.space_group_name_H-M   'P 1'
#
loop_
_entity.id
_entity.type
_entity.pdbx_description
1 polymer ?
#
loop_
_entity_poly.entity_id
_entity_poly.type
_entity_poly.pdbx_seq_one_letter_code
_entity_poly.pdbx_strand_id
1 'polypeptide(L)' 'MLEIKKTAIALDEQELLELERIVTDGEEKEALRFLKKFVYDRIAHAQQERLKSHLDTGGKLVEKFKESSSI' A
#
# COMPACT_ATOMS: atom_id res chain seq x y z
N MET A 1 9.88 5.46 11.66
CA MET A 1 11.23 5.01 11.29
C MET A 1 11.25 4.83 9.78
N LEU A 2 12.10 5.55 9.06
CA LEU A 2 12.23 5.40 7.61
C LEU A 2 13.10 4.17 7.35
N GLU A 3 12.48 3.09 6.88
CA GLU A 3 13.17 1.85 6.51
C GLU A 3 13.06 1.67 5.00
N ILE A 4 14.18 1.35 4.35
CA ILE A 4 14.17 0.97 2.94
C ILE A 4 13.58 -0.44 2.85
N LYS A 5 12.41 -0.57 2.21
CA LYS A 5 11.72 -1.85 2.02
C LYS A 5 11.45 -2.08 0.54
N LYS A 6 11.56 -3.33 0.12
CA LYS A 6 11.14 -3.78 -1.21
C LYS A 6 9.66 -4.14 -1.15
N THR A 7 8.90 -3.69 -2.14
CA THR A 7 7.50 -4.03 -2.33
C THR A 7 7.29 -4.37 -3.80
N ALA A 8 6.57 -5.46 -4.06
CA ALA A 8 6.05 -5.75 -5.38
C ALA A 8 4.69 -5.08 -5.54
N ILE A 9 4.46 -4.45 -6.69
CA ILE A 9 3.15 -3.95 -7.11
C ILE A 9 2.78 -4.64 -8.41
N ALA A 10 1.53 -5.06 -8.54
CA ALA A 10 0.99 -5.45 -9.83
C ALA A 10 0.65 -4.18 -10.61
N LEU A 11 0.77 -4.22 -11.93
CA LEU A 11 0.22 -3.21 -12.84
C LEU A 11 -0.79 -3.92 -13.75
N ASP A 12 -1.87 -3.24 -14.08
CA ASP A 12 -2.75 -3.72 -15.15
C ASP A 12 -2.18 -3.38 -16.54
N GLU A 13 -2.84 -3.85 -17.59
CA GLU A 13 -2.41 -3.66 -18.98
C GLU A 13 -2.30 -2.18 -19.36
N GLN A 14 -3.26 -1.36 -18.92
CA GLN A 14 -3.28 0.06 -19.26
C GLN A 14 -2.18 0.83 -18.53
N GLU A 15 -1.97 0.51 -17.25
CA GLU A 15 -0.87 1.05 -16.44
C GLU A 15 0.50 0.67 -17.01
N LEU A 16 0.64 -0.56 -17.51
CA LEU A 16 1.87 -1.03 -18.15
C LEU A 16 2.15 -0.26 -19.45
N LEU A 17 1.14 -0.10 -20.31
CA LEU A 17 1.29 0.68 -21.57
C LEU A 17 1.62 2.15 -21.31
N GLU A 18 1.03 2.75 -20.28
CA GLU A 18 1.37 4.13 -19.88
C GLU A 18 2.84 4.22 -19.43
N LEU A 19 3.30 3.26 -18.63
CA LEU A 19 4.71 3.20 -18.21
C LEU A 19 5.65 3.02 -19.40
N GLU A 20 5.33 2.12 -20.34
CA GLU A 20 6.11 1.90 -21.56
C GLU A 20 6.22 3.17 -22.40
N ARG A 21 5.11 3.92 -22.56
CA ARG A 21 5.11 5.22 -23.24
C ARG A 21 6.05 6.19 -22.56
N ILE A 22 5.93 6.36 -21.24
CA ILE A 22 6.75 7.30 -20.46
C ILE A 22 8.24 6.97 -20.59
N VAL A 23 8.60 5.68 -20.51
CA VAL A 23 10.00 5.23 -20.64
C VAL A 23 10.52 5.49 -22.06
N THR A 24 9.70 5.25 -23.08
CA THR A 24 10.06 5.44 -24.48
C THR A 24 10.26 6.93 -24.79
N ASP A 25 9.38 7.79 -24.30
CA ASP A 25 9.40 9.22 -24.57
C ASP A 25 10.40 9.99 -23.70
N GLY A 26 10.90 9.37 -22.61
CA GLY A 26 11.88 9.98 -21.71
C GLY A 26 11.32 11.14 -20.88
N GLU A 27 10.00 11.20 -20.69
CA GLU A 27 9.32 12.33 -20.05
C GLU A 27 9.39 12.24 -18.52
N GLU A 28 10.41 12.87 -17.93
CA GLU A 28 10.67 12.84 -16.48
C GLU A 28 9.48 13.32 -15.62
N LYS A 29 8.74 14.33 -16.11
CA LYS A 29 7.58 14.87 -15.37
C LYS A 29 6.43 13.87 -15.32
N GLU A 30 6.22 13.14 -16.42
CA GLU A 30 5.22 12.08 -16.46
C GLU A 30 5.67 10.89 -15.61
N ALA A 31 6.95 10.52 -15.65
CA ALA A 31 7.50 9.47 -14.79
C ALA A 31 7.28 9.78 -13.30
N LEU A 32 7.58 11.00 -12.86
CA LEU A 32 7.34 11.40 -11.47
C LEU A 32 5.86 11.35 -11.11
N ARG A 33 4.98 11.78 -12.03
CA ARG A 33 3.53 11.74 -11.82
C ARG A 33 3.02 10.30 -11.71
N PHE A 34 3.48 9.42 -12.59
CA PHE A 34 3.16 7.99 -12.58
C PHE A 34 3.59 7.35 -11.27
N LEU A 35 4.84 7.57 -10.84
CA LEU A 35 5.37 7.03 -9.59
C LEU A 35 4.56 7.48 -8.36
N LYS A 36 4.16 8.75 -8.29
CA LYS A 36 3.31 9.23 -7.19
C LYS A 36 1.92 8.59 -7.21
N LYS A 37 1.25 8.64 -8.36
CA LYS A 37 -0.14 8.23 -8.47
C LYS A 37 -0.33 6.71 -8.37
N PHE A 38 0.56 5.92 -8.96
CA PHE A 38 0.37 4.47 -9.05
C PHE A 38 1.21 3.70 -8.05
N VAL A 39 2.48 4.07 -7.84
CA VAL A 39 3.37 3.34 -6.93
C VAL A 39 3.14 3.77 -5.49
N TYR A 40 3.26 5.09 -5.22
CA TYR A 40 3.17 5.60 -3.85
C TYR A 40 1.76 5.40 -3.28
N ASP A 41 0.71 5.78 -4.00
CA ASP A 41 -0.66 5.68 -3.49
C ASP A 41 -1.07 4.22 -3.22
N ARG A 42 -0.70 3.26 -4.07
CA ARG A 42 -0.97 1.82 -3.81
C ARG A 42 -0.24 1.31 -2.59
N ILE A 43 1.04 1.67 -2.42
CA ILE A 43 1.82 1.27 -1.24
C ILE A 43 1.22 1.90 0.03
N ALA A 44 0.88 3.19 -0.02
CA ALA A 44 0.27 3.89 1.10
C ALA A 44 -1.07 3.27 1.49
N HIS A 45 -1.92 2.95 0.51
CA HIS A 45 -3.21 2.29 0.74
C HIS A 45 -3.04 0.91 1.36
N ALA A 46 -2.18 0.07 0.79
CA ALA A 46 -1.92 -1.27 1.31
C ALA A 46 -1.37 -1.23 2.76
N GLN A 47 -0.53 -0.25 3.10
CA GLN A 47 -0.06 -0.07 4.47
C GLN A 47 -1.18 0.37 5.41
N GLN A 48 -2.05 1.27 4.98
CA GLN A 48 -3.22 1.70 5.77
C GLN A 48 -4.20 0.56 6.01
N GLU A 49 -4.52 -0.23 4.99
CA GLU A 49 -5.40 -1.41 5.11
C GLU A 49 -4.81 -2.45 6.05
N ARG A 50 -3.51 -2.74 5.92
CA ARG A 50 -2.83 -3.65 6.84
C ARG A 50 -2.93 -3.14 8.28
N LEU A 51 -2.69 -1.85 8.51
CA LEU A 51 -2.81 -1.23 9.83
C LEU A 51 -4.23 -1.37 10.39
N LYS A 52 -5.27 -1.10 9.58
CA LYS A 52 -6.67 -1.30 9.98
C LYS A 52 -6.94 -2.74 10.40
N SER A 53 -6.50 -3.72 9.59
CA SER A 53 -6.70 -5.14 9.91
C SER A 53 -6.06 -5.54 11.25
N HIS A 54 -4.89 -4.99 11.58
CA HIS A 54 -4.22 -5.23 12.85
C HIS A 54 -4.98 -4.60 14.03
N LEU A 55 -5.52 -3.39 13.86
CA LEU A 55 -6.32 -2.71 14.89
C LEU A 55 -7.67 -3.42 15.13
N ASP A 56 -8.36 -3.83 14.07
CA ASP A 56 -9.63 -4.57 14.15
C ASP A 56 -9.44 -5.94 14.83
N THR A 57 -8.30 -6.59 14.59
CA THR A 57 -7.94 -7.83 15.30
C THR A 57 -7.66 -7.58 16.79
N GLY A 58 -7.07 -6.42 17.13
CA GLY A 58 -6.85 -5.99 18.50
C GLY A 58 -8.15 -5.81 19.31
N GLY A 59 -9.24 -5.33 18.67
CA GLY A 59 -10.55 -5.23 19.30
C GLY A 59 -11.10 -6.59 19.77
N LYS A 60 -10.94 -7.64 18.97
CA LYS A 60 -11.31 -9.02 19.36
C LYS A 60 -10.47 -9.57 20.51
N LEU A 61 -9.21 -9.17 20.61
CA LEU A 61 -8.32 -9.56 21.71
C LEU A 61 -8.74 -8.91 23.04
N VAL A 62 -9.15 -7.64 23.01
CA VAL A 62 -9.65 -6.95 24.21
C VAL A 62 -10.95 -7.55 24.71
N GLU A 63 -11.88 -7.88 23.82
CA GLU A 63 -13.15 -8.52 24.20
C GLU A 63 -12.92 -9.92 24.79
N LYS A 64 -12.04 -10.74 24.18
CA LYS A 64 -11.63 -12.04 24.75
C LYS A 64 -10.97 -11.89 26.13
N PHE A 65 -10.19 -10.84 26.34
CA PHE A 65 -9.53 -10.59 27.62
C PHE A 65 -10.52 -10.19 28.73
N LYS A 66 -11.57 -9.43 28.39
CA LYS A 66 -12.68 -9.11 29.32
C LYS A 66 -13.45 -10.36 29.71
N GLU A 67 -13.79 -11.22 28.75
CA GLU A 67 -14.47 -12.49 29.00
C GLU A 67 -13.65 -13.42 29.91
N SER A 68 -12.33 -13.47 29.73
CA SER A 68 -11.44 -14.27 30.59
C SER A 68 -11.20 -13.68 31.98
N SER A 69 -11.49 -12.39 32.20
CA SER A 69 -11.29 -11.69 33.47
C SER A 69 -12.56 -11.58 34.31
N SER A 70 -13.68 -12.12 33.83
CA SER A 70 -14.98 -12.17 34.54
C SER A 70 -15.24 -13.53 35.22
N ILE A 71 -14.20 -14.28 35.58
CA ILE A 71 -14.25 -15.47 36.45
C ILE A 71 -13.59 -15.14 37.78
#